data_AF-A0A518J294-F1
#
_entry.id   AF-A0A518J294-F1
#
_cell.length_a   1.000
_cell.length_b   1.000
_cell.length_c   1.000
_cell.angle_alpha   90.00
_cell.angle_beta   90.00
_cell.angle_gamma   90.00
#
_symmetry.space_group_name_H-M   'P 1'
#
loop_
_entity.id
_entity.type
_entity.pdbx_description
1 polymer ?
#
loop_
_entity_poly.entity_id
_entity_poly.type
_entity_poly.pdbx_seq_one_letter_code
_entity_poly.pdbx_strand_id
1 'polypeptide(L)'
;MLNQFLSEIQNGEIAFPLVELTLHRGDGQQHVGTGHLVWTQDGCRLHAVTDGGSILQREFGRFPGRPGEIIPENQYLSMNGRTQDGWRFTVERLDRSGYHVHSGRETIVWRIANDGFRSHVTYERERSTGDVASAAYVAIASGLEFGSWPRSTETRVENPAFGNQRQERDWLQFPTSFGDVAVRKVNSDLTMIRVSEVKRSQLTEARAAIQAALSYVDGRRCEIHAFCEYDGGVERRWLSSFMDRQRNQRIHSPLDRAGRVAHCLEPMLGCLCNFFLTEEGQETYKFLDAWMDAMDNRFTSRVMVECSIVEALARQICKNNPTIGISEQPKEVLSAVDRLKDQLHAMDYSASTKERLTSLLGMVRNRSAKDRLFAIQRAGWGGVSVDEISSWSALRNKVMHGDSPIGDGSLPRFQNAVTHSAKIANLINRMVLQSAGYSGSFFDYSTWMPAELPAGDIE
;
A
#
# COMPACT_ATOMS: atom_id res chain seq x y z
N MET A 1 -22.04 9.39 17.45
CA MET A 1 -20.78 8.73 17.84
C MET A 1 -19.80 8.56 16.67
N LEU A 2 -20.17 7.94 15.54
CA LEU A 2 -19.28 7.96 14.35
C LEU A 2 -18.89 9.39 13.94
N ASN A 3 -19.88 10.29 13.83
CA ASN A 3 -19.62 11.70 13.54
C ASN A 3 -18.69 12.39 14.55
N GLN A 4 -18.69 11.94 15.81
CA GLN A 4 -17.80 12.48 16.84
C GLN A 4 -16.36 11.99 16.60
N PHE A 5 -16.16 10.68 16.43
CA PHE A 5 -14.84 10.13 16.12
C PHE A 5 -14.25 10.73 14.84
N LEU A 6 -15.08 10.94 13.81
CA LEU A 6 -14.67 11.62 12.59
C LEU A 6 -14.32 13.09 12.82
N SER A 7 -15.09 13.79 13.65
CA SER A 7 -14.77 15.17 14.02
C SER A 7 -13.46 15.24 14.79
N GLU A 8 -13.19 14.28 15.68
CA GLU A 8 -11.94 14.18 16.44
C GLU A 8 -10.75 13.94 15.50
N ILE A 9 -10.88 13.04 14.52
CA ILE A 9 -9.86 12.82 13.49
C ILE A 9 -9.65 14.08 12.63
N GLN A 10 -10.73 14.75 12.23
CA GLN A 10 -10.69 15.98 11.43
C GLN A 10 -9.99 17.13 12.16
N ASN A 11 -10.20 17.24 13.47
CA ASN A 11 -9.54 18.23 14.30
C ASN A 11 -8.05 17.95 14.49
N GLY A 12 -7.58 16.77 14.06
CA GLY A 12 -6.16 16.40 14.09
C GLY A 12 -5.63 16.06 15.48
N GLU A 13 -6.51 15.99 16.49
CA GLU A 13 -6.15 15.65 17.86
C GLU A 13 -7.27 14.85 18.53
N ILE A 14 -6.91 13.71 19.13
CA ILE A 14 -7.79 12.90 19.95
C ILE A 14 -7.13 12.64 21.29
N ALA A 15 -7.77 13.06 22.37
CA ALA A 15 -7.20 12.99 23.71
C ALA A 15 -8.14 12.25 24.67
N PHE A 16 -7.61 11.27 25.40
CA PHE A 16 -8.39 10.51 26.38
C PHE A 16 -7.63 10.27 27.69
N PRO A 17 -8.28 10.45 28.84
CA PRO A 17 -7.75 10.00 30.12
C PRO A 17 -7.83 8.46 30.21
N LEU A 18 -6.72 7.85 30.61
CA LEU A 18 -6.59 6.43 30.91
C LEU A 18 -6.75 6.23 32.40
N VAL A 19 -7.85 5.60 32.80
CA VAL A 19 -8.13 5.24 34.20
C VAL A 19 -7.38 3.98 34.64
N GLU A 20 -7.01 3.14 33.68
CA GLU A 20 -6.16 1.97 33.88
C GLU A 20 -5.11 1.95 32.78
N LEU A 21 -3.86 1.66 33.13
CA LEU A 21 -2.74 1.46 32.23
C LEU A 21 -1.94 0.27 32.75
N THR A 22 -1.54 -0.64 31.88
CA THR A 22 -0.66 -1.76 32.20
C THR A 22 0.37 -1.92 31.10
N LEU A 23 1.64 -1.88 31.47
CA LEU A 23 2.77 -2.17 30.60
C LEU A 23 3.19 -3.61 30.83
N HIS A 24 3.39 -4.37 29.76
CA HIS A 24 3.88 -5.73 29.80
C HIS A 24 5.23 -5.83 29.10
N ARG A 25 6.17 -6.55 29.72
CA ARG A 25 7.41 -6.99 29.09
C ARG A 25 7.28 -8.47 28.70
N GLY A 26 7.95 -8.88 27.63
CA GLY A 26 7.89 -10.25 27.10
C GLY A 26 8.33 -11.36 28.06
N ASP A 27 8.94 -11.02 29.21
CA ASP A 27 9.29 -11.95 30.29
C ASP A 27 8.25 -12.04 31.42
N GLY A 28 7.09 -11.40 31.25
CA GLY A 28 5.95 -11.48 32.16
C GLY A 28 5.89 -10.37 33.21
N GLN A 29 6.88 -9.46 33.27
CA GLN A 29 6.83 -8.32 34.19
C GLN A 29 5.74 -7.32 33.78
N GLN A 30 5.04 -6.78 34.77
CA GLN A 30 3.93 -5.84 34.57
C GLN A 30 4.10 -4.58 35.44
N HIS A 31 3.75 -3.43 34.86
CA HIS A 31 3.69 -2.16 35.58
C HIS A 31 2.33 -1.51 35.37
N VAL A 32 1.63 -1.22 36.46
CA VAL A 32 0.28 -0.64 36.44
C VAL A 32 0.36 0.86 36.71
N GLY A 33 -0.58 1.61 36.15
CA GLY A 33 -0.66 3.05 36.32
C GLY A 33 -1.92 3.66 35.76
N THR A 34 -1.86 4.96 35.52
CA THR A 34 -2.86 5.78 34.83
C THR A 34 -2.19 6.60 33.76
N GLY A 35 -2.93 7.39 32.98
CA GLY A 35 -2.30 8.28 32.04
C GLY A 35 -3.24 9.10 31.18
N HIS A 36 -2.67 9.67 30.14
CA HIS A 36 -3.37 10.47 29.15
C HIS A 36 -2.77 10.19 27.78
N LEU A 37 -3.57 9.66 26.87
CA LEU A 37 -3.16 9.38 25.51
C LEU A 37 -3.66 10.51 24.60
N VAL A 38 -2.76 11.06 23.81
CA VAL A 38 -3.03 12.06 22.78
C VAL A 38 -2.57 11.50 21.45
N TRP A 39 -3.51 11.28 20.53
CA TRP A 39 -3.21 11.03 19.13
C TRP A 39 -3.23 12.36 18.38
N THR A 40 -2.24 12.59 17.53
CA THR A 40 -2.27 13.62 16.49
C THR A 40 -1.88 13.00 15.15
N GLN A 41 -2.09 13.75 14.06
CA GLN A 41 -1.64 13.31 12.72
C GLN A 41 -0.13 13.03 12.68
N ASP A 42 0.67 13.80 13.43
CA ASP A 42 2.12 13.65 13.51
C ASP A 42 2.59 12.48 14.42
N GLY A 43 1.69 11.89 15.21
CA GLY A 43 2.10 10.88 16.17
C GLY A 43 1.15 10.63 17.33
N CYS A 44 1.32 9.47 17.97
CA CYS A 44 0.77 9.24 19.32
C CYS A 44 1.75 9.68 20.39
N ARG A 45 1.25 10.47 21.36
CA ARG A 45 1.93 10.81 22.60
C ARG A 45 1.14 10.25 23.77
N LEU A 46 1.80 9.49 24.62
CA LEU A 46 1.22 8.99 25.85
C LEU A 46 1.95 9.58 27.04
N HIS A 47 1.19 10.23 27.92
CA HIS A 47 1.62 10.69 29.22
C HIS A 47 1.16 9.66 30.26
N ALA A 48 2.01 8.71 30.58
CA ALA A 48 1.73 7.69 31.57
C ALA A 48 2.22 8.12 32.96
N VAL A 49 1.52 7.69 34.00
CA VAL A 49 1.91 7.78 35.40
C VAL A 49 1.86 6.38 35.95
N THR A 50 3.02 5.80 36.24
CA THR A 50 3.14 4.37 36.64
C THR A 50 3.84 4.25 37.98
N ASP A 51 3.39 3.32 38.81
CA ASP A 51 4.07 2.98 40.05
C ASP A 51 5.44 2.36 39.69
N GLY A 52 6.52 3.11 39.93
CA GLY A 52 7.88 2.65 39.61
C GLY A 52 8.49 3.21 38.33
N GLY A 53 8.23 4.47 37.95
CA GLY A 53 8.91 5.11 36.82
C GLY A 53 10.45 5.07 36.89
N SER A 54 11.03 5.07 38.10
CA SER A 54 12.48 4.89 38.31
C SER A 54 12.96 3.45 38.10
N ILE A 55 12.09 2.44 38.34
CA ILE A 55 12.32 1.03 38.00
C ILE A 55 12.27 0.87 36.49
N LEU A 56 11.26 1.46 35.84
CA LEU A 56 11.17 1.50 34.38
C LEU A 56 12.41 2.16 33.76
N GLN A 57 12.92 3.26 34.31
CA GLN A 57 14.16 3.86 33.81
C GLN A 57 15.38 2.95 33.99
N ARG A 58 15.49 2.28 35.14
CA ARG A 58 16.62 1.40 35.45
C ARG A 58 16.63 0.15 34.59
N GLU A 59 15.47 -0.44 34.37
CA GLU A 59 15.32 -1.70 33.64
C GLU A 59 15.19 -1.50 32.12
N PHE A 60 14.65 -0.37 31.67
CA PHE A 60 14.32 -0.12 30.26
C PHE A 60 15.13 1.01 29.62
N GLY A 61 15.82 1.85 30.41
CA GLY A 61 16.51 3.04 29.90
C GLY A 61 17.81 2.76 29.13
N ARG A 62 18.21 1.48 29.00
CA ARG A 62 19.33 1.07 28.15
C ARG A 62 18.85 0.02 27.17
N PHE A 63 18.87 0.36 25.88
CA PHE A 63 18.74 -0.62 24.82
C PHE A 63 20.06 -1.41 24.72
N PRO A 64 20.05 -2.75 24.87
CA PRO A 64 21.28 -3.54 24.88
C PRO A 64 21.84 -3.82 23.48
N GLY A 65 21.07 -3.58 22.40
CA GLY A 65 21.48 -3.88 21.03
C GLY A 65 22.34 -2.79 20.39
N ARG A 66 23.10 -3.16 19.38
CA ARG A 66 23.90 -2.23 18.57
C ARG A 66 23.02 -1.59 17.48
N PRO A 67 23.31 -0.36 17.04
CA PRO A 67 22.66 0.22 15.87
C PRO A 67 22.73 -0.74 14.67
N GLY A 68 21.57 -1.01 14.05
CA GLY A 68 21.44 -1.92 12.90
C GLY A 68 21.12 -3.38 13.24
N GLU A 69 21.04 -3.75 14.52
CA GLU A 69 20.56 -5.08 14.92
C GLU A 69 19.02 -5.13 14.95
N ILE A 70 18.44 -6.28 14.56
CA ILE A 70 17.00 -6.53 14.68
C ILE A 70 16.68 -6.64 16.17
N ILE A 71 15.72 -5.84 16.64
CA ILE A 71 15.24 -5.88 18.03
C ILE A 71 14.50 -7.21 18.25
N PRO A 72 14.93 -8.07 19.18
CA PRO A 72 14.22 -9.31 19.50
C PRO A 72 12.81 -9.03 20.05
N GLU A 73 11.85 -9.89 19.72
CA GLU A 73 10.43 -9.66 20.04
C GLU A 73 10.15 -9.50 21.54
N ASN A 74 10.88 -10.24 22.38
CA ASN A 74 10.77 -10.16 23.85
C ASN A 74 11.32 -8.85 24.46
N GLN A 75 12.01 -8.03 23.68
CA GLN A 75 12.52 -6.74 24.14
C GLN A 75 11.51 -5.62 23.98
N TYR A 76 10.53 -5.77 23.10
CA TYR A 76 9.45 -4.81 22.99
C TYR A 76 8.53 -4.83 24.21
N LEU A 77 7.98 -3.67 24.51
CA LEU A 77 6.89 -3.53 25.46
C LEU A 77 5.54 -3.69 24.74
N SER A 78 4.55 -4.23 25.41
CA SER A 78 3.15 -4.02 25.04
C SER A 78 2.45 -3.23 26.14
N MET A 79 1.38 -2.56 25.77
CA MET A 79 0.64 -1.71 26.67
C MET A 79 -0.84 -1.92 26.48
N ASN A 80 -1.54 -2.06 27.59
CA ASN A 80 -2.97 -2.18 27.64
C ASN A 80 -3.54 -1.13 28.59
N GLY A 81 -4.82 -0.84 28.47
CA GLY A 81 -5.52 -0.14 29.54
C GLY A 81 -6.92 0.26 29.16
N ARG A 82 -7.48 1.19 29.95
CA ARG A 82 -8.90 1.51 29.89
C ARG A 82 -9.13 3.01 30.00
N THR A 83 -10.00 3.55 29.15
CA THR A 83 -10.44 4.95 29.22
C THR A 83 -11.62 5.09 30.19
N GLN A 84 -11.88 6.32 30.65
CA GLN A 84 -13.01 6.61 31.54
C GLN A 84 -14.37 6.26 30.92
N ASP A 85 -14.52 6.42 29.61
CA ASP A 85 -15.74 6.09 28.86
C ASP A 85 -15.82 4.61 28.43
N GLY A 86 -14.89 3.78 28.91
CA GLY A 86 -14.97 2.32 28.83
C GLY A 86 -14.32 1.68 27.61
N TRP A 87 -13.51 2.40 26.83
CA TRP A 87 -12.67 1.78 25.80
C TRP A 87 -11.53 1.03 26.44
N ARG A 88 -11.26 -0.17 25.94
CA ARG A 88 -9.98 -0.86 26.15
C ARG A 88 -9.04 -0.39 25.07
N PHE A 89 -7.79 -0.08 25.40
CA PHE A 89 -6.77 0.24 24.41
C PHE A 89 -5.62 -0.75 24.47
N THR A 90 -4.98 -0.98 23.33
CA THR A 90 -3.78 -1.81 23.21
C THR A 90 -2.77 -1.15 22.25
N VAL A 91 -1.51 -1.13 22.66
CA VAL A 91 -0.35 -0.80 21.82
C VAL A 91 0.62 -1.96 21.87
N GLU A 92 0.90 -2.53 20.71
CA GLU A 92 1.87 -3.61 20.55
C GLU A 92 3.22 -3.04 20.10
N ARG A 93 4.30 -3.72 20.50
CA ARG A 93 5.67 -3.45 20.05
C ARG A 93 6.18 -2.01 20.28
N LEU A 94 6.00 -1.50 21.49
CA LEU A 94 6.56 -0.22 21.93
C LEU A 94 8.08 -0.30 22.06
N ASP A 95 8.78 0.55 21.29
CA ASP A 95 10.21 0.75 21.41
C ASP A 95 10.56 1.59 22.65
N ARG A 96 11.71 1.30 23.23
CA ARG A 96 12.29 1.95 24.42
C ARG A 96 13.00 3.25 24.08
N SER A 97 13.30 3.53 22.81
CA SER A 97 13.94 4.77 22.36
C SER A 97 13.05 6.01 22.46
N GLY A 98 11.72 5.83 22.41
CA GLY A 98 10.75 6.92 22.27
C GLY A 98 10.27 7.58 23.56
N TYR A 99 10.81 7.24 24.75
CA TYR A 99 10.27 7.75 26.02
C TYR A 99 11.21 8.66 26.81
N HIS A 100 10.61 9.65 27.47
CA HIS A 100 11.28 10.58 28.35
C HIS A 100 10.71 10.48 29.77
N VAL A 101 11.56 10.11 30.72
CA VAL A 101 11.26 10.18 32.15
C VAL A 101 11.55 11.58 32.63
N HIS A 102 10.54 12.27 33.14
CA HIS A 102 10.75 13.60 33.72
C HIS A 102 11.26 13.43 35.15
N SER A 103 12.52 13.83 35.39
CA SER A 103 13.20 13.62 36.68
C SER A 103 12.39 14.19 37.85
N GLY A 104 12.13 13.36 38.85
CA GLY A 104 11.42 13.73 40.09
C GLY A 104 9.94 13.35 40.15
N ARG A 105 9.38 12.68 39.14
CA ARG A 105 7.99 12.16 39.15
C ARG A 105 7.90 10.76 38.54
N GLU A 106 6.85 10.03 38.92
CA GLU A 106 6.42 8.74 38.33
C GLU A 106 5.84 8.87 36.91
N THR A 107 6.02 10.04 36.28
CA THR A 107 5.48 10.36 34.96
C THR A 107 6.46 10.01 33.85
N ILE A 108 5.98 9.24 32.88
CA ILE A 108 6.69 8.82 31.69
C ILE A 108 5.95 9.34 30.47
N VAL A 109 6.67 10.02 29.57
CA VAL A 109 6.10 10.48 28.30
C VAL A 109 6.64 9.62 27.18
N TRP A 110 5.79 8.79 26.59
CA TRP A 110 6.09 8.00 25.39
C TRP A 110 5.69 8.77 24.14
N ARG A 111 6.62 8.89 23.19
CA ARG A 111 6.33 9.26 21.80
C ARG A 111 6.38 8.00 20.97
N ILE A 112 5.20 7.48 20.66
CA ILE A 112 4.99 6.18 20.01
C ILE A 112 5.38 6.24 18.51
N ALA A 113 5.57 7.44 17.95
CA ALA A 113 5.84 7.65 16.53
C ALA A 113 7.32 7.79 16.12
N ASN A 114 8.28 7.88 17.06
CA ASN A 114 9.55 8.54 16.76
C ASN A 114 10.62 7.75 15.97
N ASP A 115 10.57 6.40 15.90
CA ASP A 115 11.76 5.63 15.48
C ASP A 115 11.51 4.55 14.41
N GLY A 116 10.56 4.78 13.50
CA GLY A 116 10.43 3.97 12.27
C GLY A 116 9.66 2.65 12.41
N PHE A 117 9.00 2.40 13.55
CA PHE A 117 8.07 1.29 13.72
C PHE A 117 6.61 1.75 13.58
N ARG A 118 5.82 1.02 12.77
CA ARG A 118 4.36 1.16 12.73
C ARG A 118 3.79 0.59 14.02
N SER A 119 3.58 1.46 15.02
CA SER A 119 2.77 1.12 16.19
C SER A 119 1.33 1.52 15.90
N HIS A 120 0.41 0.56 16.02
CA HIS A 120 -1.03 0.83 15.93
C HIS A 120 -1.59 0.95 17.34
N VAL A 121 -2.43 1.95 17.57
CA VAL A 121 -3.25 2.02 18.78
C VAL A 121 -4.62 1.45 18.44
N THR A 122 -4.98 0.34 19.07
CA THR A 122 -6.29 -0.28 18.93
C THR A 122 -7.16 0.10 20.12
N TYR A 123 -8.41 0.43 19.89
CA TYR A 123 -9.45 0.69 20.87
C TYR A 123 -10.60 -0.29 20.67
N GLU A 124 -11.14 -0.87 21.73
CA GLU A 124 -12.28 -1.78 21.68
C GLU A 124 -13.30 -1.44 22.78
N ARG A 125 -14.59 -1.44 22.43
CA ARG A 125 -15.69 -1.24 23.38
C ARG A 125 -16.87 -2.15 23.03
N GLU A 126 -17.32 -2.92 24.02
CA GLU A 126 -18.59 -3.66 23.95
C GLU A 126 -19.77 -2.69 24.09
N ARG A 127 -20.79 -2.81 23.23
CA ARG A 127 -22.05 -2.09 23.32
C ARG A 127 -23.20 -3.01 23.68
N SER A 128 -24.08 -2.52 24.55
CA SER A 128 -25.44 -3.05 24.69
C SER A 128 -26.24 -2.69 23.44
N THR A 129 -26.70 -3.71 22.72
CA THR A 129 -27.39 -3.57 21.43
C THR A 129 -28.83 -3.08 21.61
N GLY A 130 -29.05 -1.79 21.33
CA GLY A 130 -30.37 -1.26 20.97
C GLY A 130 -30.30 -0.70 19.55
N ASP A 131 -30.77 -1.48 18.58
CA ASP A 131 -31.15 -1.07 17.20
C ASP A 131 -30.21 -0.14 16.40
N VAL A 132 -28.97 -0.55 16.13
CA VAL A 132 -28.22 0.07 15.02
C VAL A 132 -27.70 -0.99 14.05
N ALA A 133 -28.10 -0.82 12.80
CA ALA A 133 -28.00 -1.74 11.67
C ALA A 133 -26.61 -2.36 11.44
N SER A 134 -26.65 -3.58 10.91
CA SER A 134 -25.60 -4.54 10.55
C SER A 134 -24.52 -4.08 9.55
N ALA A 135 -24.38 -2.78 9.28
CA ALA A 135 -23.41 -2.28 8.31
C ALA A 135 -22.08 -1.96 9.00
N ALA A 136 -21.08 -2.83 8.79
CA ALA A 136 -19.70 -2.52 9.14
C ALA A 136 -19.18 -1.39 8.22
N TYR A 137 -18.80 -0.26 8.79
CA TYR A 137 -18.25 0.88 8.03
C TYR A 137 -16.76 1.02 8.34
N VAL A 138 -15.92 1.26 7.33
CA VAL A 138 -14.49 1.54 7.50
C VAL A 138 -14.23 3.01 7.19
N ALA A 139 -14.18 3.86 8.20
CA ALA A 139 -13.82 5.27 8.00
C ALA A 139 -12.31 5.45 7.87
N ILE A 140 -11.81 5.36 6.64
CA ILE A 140 -10.40 5.61 6.33
C ILE A 140 -10.21 7.11 6.19
N ALA A 141 -9.37 7.66 7.06
CA ALA A 141 -8.74 8.97 6.92
C ALA A 141 -7.48 8.81 6.06
N SER A 142 -7.44 9.41 4.88
CA SER A 142 -6.28 9.41 3.98
C SER A 142 -6.19 10.70 3.17
N GLY A 143 -4.97 11.19 2.93
CA GLY A 143 -4.65 12.31 2.02
C GLY A 143 -4.74 11.93 0.54
N LEU A 144 -5.87 11.37 0.10
CA LEU A 144 -6.11 11.09 -1.31
C LEU A 144 -6.28 12.40 -2.08
N GLU A 145 -5.54 12.53 -3.18
CA GLU A 145 -5.53 13.72 -4.02
C GLU A 145 -5.86 13.30 -5.45
N PHE A 146 -7.13 12.93 -5.69
CA PHE A 146 -7.64 12.79 -7.04
C PHE A 146 -7.67 14.15 -7.73
N GLY A 147 -7.20 14.21 -8.98
CA GLY A 147 -7.26 15.43 -9.78
C GLY A 147 -8.69 15.91 -10.03
N SER A 148 -9.65 14.98 -10.01
CA SER A 148 -11.06 15.23 -10.26
C SER A 148 -11.90 14.17 -9.56
N TRP A 149 -13.04 14.59 -9.02
CA TRP A 149 -14.02 13.69 -8.43
C TRP A 149 -15.22 13.54 -9.37
N PRO A 150 -15.76 12.33 -9.54
CA PRO A 150 -16.84 12.07 -10.48
C PRO A 150 -18.17 12.66 -10.01
N ARG A 151 -18.32 12.91 -8.71
CA ARG A 151 -19.54 13.47 -8.12
C ARG A 151 -19.18 14.58 -7.13
N SER A 152 -20.00 15.62 -7.11
CA SER A 152 -19.94 16.67 -6.10
C SER A 152 -21.35 17.01 -5.63
N THR A 153 -21.46 17.45 -4.38
CA THR A 153 -22.71 17.97 -3.83
C THR A 153 -22.44 19.32 -3.21
N GLU A 154 -23.11 20.35 -3.71
CA GLU A 154 -23.00 21.70 -3.20
C GLU A 154 -24.11 21.97 -2.18
N THR A 155 -23.75 22.33 -0.96
CA THR A 155 -24.70 22.80 0.05
C THR A 155 -24.50 24.29 0.26
N ARG A 156 -25.56 25.08 0.02
CA ARG A 156 -25.58 26.52 0.27
C ARG A 156 -26.43 26.81 1.49
N VAL A 157 -25.83 27.42 2.51
CA VAL A 157 -26.53 27.93 3.69
C VAL A 157 -26.52 29.44 3.59
N GLU A 158 -27.70 30.04 3.41
CA GLU A 158 -27.87 31.49 3.39
C GLU A 158 -28.28 31.96 4.79
N ASN A 159 -27.50 32.87 5.37
CA ASN A 159 -27.83 33.50 6.63
C ASN A 159 -27.76 35.04 6.51
N PRO A 160 -28.83 35.78 6.83
CA PRO A 160 -28.84 37.24 6.74
C PRO A 160 -27.78 37.95 7.60
N ALA A 161 -27.38 37.34 8.72
CA ALA A 161 -26.42 37.91 9.66
C ALA A 161 -24.97 37.44 9.43
N PHE A 162 -24.78 36.25 8.86
CA PHE A 162 -23.46 35.62 8.68
C PHE A 162 -23.05 35.43 7.21
N GLY A 163 -23.89 35.85 6.26
CA GLY A 163 -23.66 35.70 4.83
C GLY A 163 -23.97 34.29 4.30
N ASN A 164 -23.45 34.02 3.11
CA ASN A 164 -23.65 32.74 2.41
C ASN A 164 -22.45 31.83 2.66
N GLN A 165 -22.69 30.65 3.24
CA GLN A 165 -21.70 29.59 3.30
C GLN A 165 -21.97 28.56 2.20
N ARG A 166 -20.95 28.28 1.38
CA ARG A 166 -20.95 27.25 0.34
C ARG A 166 -20.02 26.12 0.78
N GLN A 167 -20.53 24.91 0.88
CA GLN A 167 -19.73 23.70 1.09
C GLN A 167 -19.88 22.78 -0.11
N GLU A 168 -18.78 22.53 -0.82
CA GLU A 168 -18.69 21.49 -1.83
C GLU A 168 -18.21 20.19 -1.17
N ARG A 169 -18.91 19.09 -1.46
CA ARG A 169 -18.56 17.76 -0.97
C ARG A 169 -18.36 16.85 -2.15
N ASP A 170 -17.11 16.54 -2.43
CA ASP A 170 -16.73 15.61 -3.48
C ASP A 170 -16.85 14.17 -2.99
N TRP A 171 -17.36 13.27 -3.83
CA TRP A 171 -17.51 11.86 -3.50
C TRP A 171 -17.54 10.96 -4.72
N LEU A 172 -17.43 9.66 -4.47
CA LEU A 172 -17.57 8.59 -5.45
C LEU A 172 -18.13 7.34 -4.78
N GLN A 173 -18.73 6.45 -5.57
CA GLN A 173 -19.28 5.19 -5.09
C GLN A 173 -19.11 4.10 -6.15
N PHE A 174 -18.68 2.92 -5.75
CA PHE A 174 -18.51 1.78 -6.65
C PHE A 174 -18.86 0.46 -5.95
N PRO A 175 -19.47 -0.50 -6.69
CA PRO A 175 -19.76 -1.82 -6.16
C PRO A 175 -18.51 -2.70 -6.13
N THR A 176 -18.45 -3.62 -5.17
CA THR A 176 -17.43 -4.67 -5.09
C THR A 176 -18.06 -6.02 -4.73
N SER A 177 -17.31 -7.09 -4.84
CA SER A 177 -17.73 -8.45 -4.46
C SER A 177 -18.02 -8.63 -2.96
N PHE A 178 -17.48 -7.75 -2.10
CA PHE A 178 -17.73 -7.74 -0.66
C PHE A 178 -18.70 -6.64 -0.21
N GLY A 179 -19.26 -5.84 -1.14
CA GLY A 179 -20.23 -4.79 -0.82
C GLY A 179 -19.93 -3.44 -1.47
N ASP A 180 -20.82 -2.48 -1.25
CA ASP A 180 -20.69 -1.14 -1.83
C ASP A 180 -19.68 -0.28 -1.08
N VAL A 181 -18.77 0.35 -1.81
CA VAL A 181 -17.77 1.28 -1.26
C VAL A 181 -18.12 2.70 -1.67
N ALA A 182 -18.29 3.57 -0.69
CA ALA A 182 -18.45 5.02 -0.87
C ALA A 182 -17.23 5.74 -0.32
N VAL A 183 -16.71 6.71 -1.07
CA VAL A 183 -15.55 7.51 -0.70
C VAL A 183 -15.94 8.98 -0.82
N ARG A 184 -15.66 9.78 0.20
CA ARG A 184 -16.02 11.21 0.27
C ARG A 184 -14.85 12.04 0.74
N LYS A 185 -14.52 13.09 -0.01
CA LYS A 185 -13.56 14.10 0.43
C LYS A 185 -14.14 14.88 1.60
N VAL A 186 -13.36 15.00 2.67
CA VAL A 186 -13.72 15.79 3.85
C VAL A 186 -13.04 17.16 3.79
N ASN A 187 -11.74 17.18 3.54
CA ASN A 187 -10.94 18.38 3.33
C ASN A 187 -9.76 18.07 2.37
N SER A 188 -8.73 18.92 2.32
CA SER A 188 -7.53 18.72 1.49
C SER A 188 -6.76 17.46 1.81
N ASP A 189 -6.72 17.09 3.09
CA ASP A 189 -5.80 16.09 3.64
C ASP A 189 -6.55 14.85 4.14
N LEU A 190 -7.87 14.86 4.04
CA LEU A 190 -8.73 13.84 4.61
C LEU A 190 -9.84 13.46 3.65
N THR A 191 -9.83 12.19 3.28
CA THR A 191 -10.96 11.48 2.69
C THR A 191 -11.61 10.59 3.75
N MET A 192 -12.88 10.20 3.55
CA MET A 192 -13.62 9.25 4.37
C MET A 192 -14.12 8.12 3.47
N ILE A 193 -13.92 6.89 3.90
CA ILE A 193 -14.41 5.70 3.20
C ILE A 193 -15.56 5.08 4.00
N ARG A 194 -16.48 4.41 3.33
CA ARG A 194 -17.53 3.60 3.94
C ARG A 194 -17.74 2.38 3.07
N VAL A 195 -17.74 1.22 3.70
CA VAL A 195 -18.18 -0.03 3.08
C VAL A 195 -19.56 -0.34 3.63
N SER A 196 -20.46 -0.84 2.81
CA SER A 196 -21.78 -1.32 3.24
C SER A 196 -21.89 -2.80 2.92
N GLU A 197 -22.62 -3.56 3.74
CA GLU A 197 -22.98 -4.97 3.47
C GLU A 197 -21.82 -5.98 3.45
N VAL A 198 -20.63 -5.59 3.94
CA VAL A 198 -19.48 -6.49 4.05
C VAL A 198 -19.62 -7.49 5.19
N LYS A 199 -19.35 -8.77 4.90
CA LYS A 199 -19.29 -9.81 5.92
C LYS A 199 -18.12 -9.55 6.86
N ARG A 200 -18.35 -9.72 8.17
CA ARG A 200 -17.33 -9.56 9.22
C ARG A 200 -16.01 -10.26 8.88
N SER A 201 -16.09 -11.52 8.43
CA SER A 201 -14.92 -12.33 8.11
C SER A 201 -14.05 -11.77 6.98
N GLN A 202 -14.59 -10.85 6.16
CA GLN A 202 -13.91 -10.28 4.99
C GLN A 202 -13.41 -8.85 5.22
N LEU A 203 -13.66 -8.25 6.39
CA LEU A 203 -13.36 -6.83 6.64
C LEU A 203 -11.88 -6.48 6.48
N THR A 204 -10.99 -7.31 7.02
CA THR A 204 -9.54 -7.10 6.94
C THR A 204 -9.04 -7.13 5.50
N GLU A 205 -9.52 -8.10 4.71
CA GLU A 205 -9.16 -8.28 3.30
C GLU A 205 -9.76 -7.16 2.44
N ALA A 206 -11.04 -6.83 2.66
CA ALA A 206 -11.72 -5.72 1.99
C ALA A 206 -10.99 -4.40 2.21
N ARG A 207 -10.58 -4.11 3.45
CA ARG A 207 -9.79 -2.93 3.78
C ARG A 207 -8.46 -2.90 3.02
N ALA A 208 -7.72 -4.01 3.00
CA ALA A 208 -6.44 -4.09 2.29
C ALA A 208 -6.62 -3.89 0.77
N ALA A 209 -7.67 -4.48 0.19
CA ALA A 209 -7.99 -4.33 -1.22
C ALA A 209 -8.39 -2.89 -1.59
N ILE A 210 -9.21 -2.23 -0.76
CA ILE A 210 -9.57 -0.82 -0.93
C ILE A 210 -8.32 0.07 -0.87
N GLN A 211 -7.47 -0.16 0.13
CA GLN A 211 -6.22 0.60 0.29
C GLN A 211 -5.31 0.41 -0.93
N ALA A 212 -5.16 -0.81 -1.43
CA ALA A 212 -4.36 -1.13 -2.60
C ALA A 212 -4.90 -0.44 -3.87
N ALA A 213 -6.20 -0.55 -4.12
CA ALA A 213 -6.86 0.07 -5.27
C ALA A 213 -6.71 1.59 -5.27
N LEU A 214 -7.00 2.24 -4.13
CA LEU A 214 -6.88 3.68 -4.00
C LEU A 214 -5.44 4.15 -4.10
N SER A 215 -4.48 3.39 -3.52
CA SER A 215 -3.06 3.73 -3.63
C SER A 215 -2.60 3.73 -5.09
N TYR A 216 -2.96 2.69 -5.82
CA TYR A 216 -2.57 2.53 -7.21
C TYR A 216 -3.18 3.63 -8.09
N VAL A 217 -4.45 3.95 -7.89
CA VAL A 217 -5.16 4.98 -8.67
C VAL A 217 -4.70 6.41 -8.33
N ASP A 218 -4.40 6.70 -7.06
CA ASP A 218 -3.83 8.00 -6.65
C ASP A 218 -2.36 8.16 -7.09
N GLY A 219 -1.67 7.03 -7.24
CA GLY A 219 -0.25 6.95 -7.57
C GLY A 219 0.68 7.14 -6.35
N ARG A 220 0.13 7.08 -5.14
CA ARG A 220 0.85 7.13 -3.86
C ARG A 220 0.27 6.11 -2.91
N ARG A 221 1.04 5.74 -1.88
CA ARG A 221 0.52 4.87 -0.83
C ARG A 221 -0.60 5.60 -0.07
N CYS A 222 -1.82 5.07 -0.15
CA CYS A 222 -2.95 5.52 0.65
C CYS A 222 -2.69 5.09 2.11
N GLU A 223 -2.49 6.06 3.01
CA GLU A 223 -2.27 5.79 4.42
C GLU A 223 -3.61 5.80 5.17
N ILE A 224 -3.86 4.76 5.96
CA ILE A 224 -5.08 4.67 6.78
C ILE A 224 -4.75 5.24 8.17
N HIS A 225 -5.02 6.53 8.39
CA HIS A 225 -4.77 7.18 9.69
C HIS A 225 -5.70 6.67 10.79
N ALA A 226 -6.92 6.31 10.43
CA ALA A 226 -7.88 5.75 11.36
C ALA A 226 -8.79 4.77 10.63
N PHE A 227 -9.34 3.80 11.36
CA PHE A 227 -10.54 3.10 10.93
C PHE A 227 -11.38 2.68 12.13
N CYS A 228 -12.65 2.43 11.88
CA CYS A 228 -13.60 1.91 12.84
C CYS A 228 -14.19 0.63 12.24
N GLU A 229 -14.58 -0.30 13.08
CA GLU A 229 -15.32 -1.51 12.72
C GLU A 229 -16.46 -1.65 13.72
N TYR A 230 -17.59 -2.13 13.23
CA TYR A 230 -18.68 -2.55 14.09
C TYR A 230 -19.05 -4.00 13.77
N ASP A 231 -19.12 -4.79 14.84
CA ASP A 231 -19.17 -6.24 14.74
C ASP A 231 -19.99 -6.82 15.90
N GLY A 232 -21.26 -7.13 15.63
CA GLY A 232 -22.11 -7.90 16.54
C GLY A 232 -22.27 -7.32 17.95
N GLY A 233 -22.25 -5.99 18.08
CA GLY A 233 -22.28 -5.31 19.39
C GLY A 233 -20.93 -4.73 19.82
N VAL A 234 -19.82 -5.13 19.20
CA VAL A 234 -18.49 -4.59 19.52
C VAL A 234 -18.14 -3.49 18.53
N GLU A 235 -17.75 -2.33 19.05
CA GLU A 235 -17.14 -1.26 18.26
C GLU A 235 -15.63 -1.31 18.49
N ARG A 236 -14.87 -1.46 17.40
CA ARG A 236 -13.42 -1.36 17.42
C ARG A 236 -12.99 -0.12 16.64
N ARG A 237 -12.00 0.60 17.15
CA ARG A 237 -11.39 1.73 16.47
C ARG A 237 -9.89 1.52 16.46
N TRP A 238 -9.23 1.97 15.41
CA TRP A 238 -7.80 1.92 15.29
C TRP A 238 -7.33 3.28 14.86
N LEU A 239 -6.27 3.73 15.49
CA LEU A 239 -5.54 4.92 15.12
C LEU A 239 -4.13 4.49 14.74
N SER A 240 -3.75 4.80 13.52
CA SER A 240 -2.38 4.64 13.05
C SER A 240 -1.72 6.01 13.12
N SER A 241 -0.49 6.05 13.62
CA SER A 241 0.38 7.21 13.43
C SER A 241 1.49 6.84 12.46
N PHE A 242 1.72 7.69 11.47
CA PHE A 242 2.81 7.51 10.51
C PHE A 242 3.77 8.68 10.64
N MET A 243 5.06 8.38 10.77
CA MET A 243 6.10 9.35 10.46
C MET A 243 6.26 9.34 8.94
N ASP A 244 5.32 9.95 8.21
CA ASP A 244 5.48 10.05 6.77
C ASP A 244 6.49 11.16 6.46
N ARG A 245 7.65 10.77 5.90
CA ARG A 245 8.44 11.72 5.12
C ARG A 245 7.64 11.93 3.85
N GLN A 246 6.81 12.98 3.81
CA GLN A 246 5.99 13.33 2.65
C GLN A 246 6.70 12.97 1.34
N ARG A 247 6.27 11.86 0.74
CA ARG A 247 6.80 11.42 -0.54
C ARG A 247 6.16 12.27 -1.61
N ASN A 248 6.90 13.25 -2.09
CA ASN A 248 6.37 14.24 -3.03
C ASN A 248 6.06 13.60 -4.40
N GLN A 249 6.76 12.53 -4.77
CA GLN A 249 6.63 11.89 -6.07
C GLN A 249 5.50 10.86 -6.12
N ARG A 250 4.89 10.74 -7.30
CA ARG A 250 3.85 9.75 -7.61
C ARG A 250 4.32 8.84 -8.73
N ILE A 251 3.87 7.60 -8.70
CA ILE A 251 3.92 6.77 -9.91
C ILE A 251 3.02 7.40 -10.99
N HIS A 252 3.23 7.00 -12.23
CA HIS A 252 2.33 7.31 -13.34
C HIS A 252 1.04 6.47 -13.20
N SER A 253 0.10 6.97 -12.39
CA SER A 253 -1.19 6.32 -12.10
C SER A 253 -2.06 6.17 -13.34
N PRO A 254 -2.99 5.20 -13.41
CA PRO A 254 -3.87 5.02 -14.57
C PRO A 254 -4.82 6.21 -14.83
N LEU A 255 -4.93 7.14 -13.88
CA LEU A 255 -5.68 8.39 -14.03
C LEU A 255 -4.73 9.59 -14.08
N ASP A 256 -5.15 10.64 -14.79
CA ASP A 256 -4.43 11.90 -14.82
C ASP A 256 -4.98 12.93 -13.84
N ARG A 257 -4.14 13.90 -13.49
CA ARG A 257 -4.53 14.98 -12.58
C ARG A 257 -5.48 16.00 -13.21
N ALA A 258 -5.55 16.09 -14.53
CA ALA A 258 -6.50 16.99 -15.18
C ALA A 258 -7.92 16.39 -15.28
N GLY A 259 -8.12 15.15 -14.84
CA GLY A 259 -9.44 14.52 -14.80
C GLY A 259 -10.00 14.15 -16.17
N ARG A 260 -9.15 13.98 -17.18
CA ARG A 260 -9.58 13.60 -18.54
C ARG A 260 -10.24 12.22 -18.57
N VAL A 261 -9.88 11.36 -17.63
CA VAL A 261 -10.49 10.02 -17.44
C VAL A 261 -11.22 9.90 -16.10
N ALA A 262 -11.69 11.01 -15.52
CA ALA A 262 -12.39 11.02 -14.23
C ALA A 262 -13.61 10.07 -14.16
N HIS A 263 -14.35 9.98 -15.26
CA HIS A 263 -15.55 9.14 -15.40
C HIS A 263 -15.23 7.64 -15.28
N CYS A 264 -13.98 7.24 -15.49
CA CYS A 264 -13.52 5.86 -15.36
C CYS A 264 -13.17 5.45 -13.92
N LEU A 265 -13.09 6.40 -12.99
CA LEU A 265 -12.61 6.16 -11.63
C LEU A 265 -13.45 5.12 -10.87
N GLU A 266 -14.79 5.23 -10.91
CA GLU A 266 -15.68 4.30 -10.18
C GLU A 266 -15.61 2.86 -10.74
N PRO A 267 -15.78 2.60 -12.07
CA PRO A 267 -15.63 1.26 -12.62
C PRO A 267 -14.25 0.65 -12.40
N MET A 268 -13.20 1.47 -12.53
CA MET A 268 -11.81 1.03 -12.32
C MET A 268 -11.56 0.60 -10.88
N LEU A 269 -12.01 1.39 -9.90
CA LEU A 269 -11.87 1.03 -8.48
C LEU A 269 -12.64 -0.24 -8.11
N GLY A 270 -13.83 -0.46 -8.67
CA GLY A 270 -14.58 -1.71 -8.48
C GLY A 270 -13.81 -2.94 -8.95
N CYS A 271 -13.26 -2.90 -10.16
CA CYS A 271 -12.43 -3.98 -10.72
C CYS A 271 -11.17 -4.22 -9.89
N LEU A 272 -10.44 -3.15 -9.56
CA LEU A 272 -9.20 -3.23 -8.77
C LEU A 272 -9.44 -3.77 -7.36
N CYS A 273 -10.50 -3.34 -6.67
CA CYS A 273 -10.82 -3.88 -5.34
C CYS A 273 -11.08 -5.38 -5.39
N ASN A 274 -11.81 -5.86 -6.40
CA ASN A 274 -12.05 -7.29 -6.57
C ASN A 274 -10.76 -8.05 -6.89
N PHE A 275 -9.91 -7.48 -7.76
CA PHE A 275 -8.62 -8.05 -8.11
C PHE A 275 -7.71 -8.19 -6.89
N PHE A 276 -7.57 -7.14 -6.08
CA PHE A 276 -6.68 -7.14 -4.90
C PHE A 276 -7.14 -8.03 -3.74
N LEU A 277 -8.34 -8.61 -3.80
CA LEU A 277 -8.75 -9.69 -2.88
C LEU A 277 -8.14 -11.04 -3.27
N THR A 278 -7.78 -11.22 -4.54
CA THR A 278 -7.21 -12.48 -5.04
C THR A 278 -5.73 -12.59 -4.66
N GLU A 279 -5.20 -13.82 -4.60
CA GLU A 279 -3.76 -14.04 -4.40
C GLU A 279 -2.93 -13.35 -5.49
N GLU A 280 -3.40 -13.39 -6.74
CA GLU A 280 -2.78 -12.72 -7.88
C GLU A 280 -2.67 -11.21 -7.64
N GLY A 281 -3.78 -10.57 -7.27
CA GLY A 281 -3.80 -9.14 -7.01
C GLY A 281 -2.93 -8.76 -5.81
N GLN A 282 -2.93 -9.56 -4.74
CA GLN A 282 -2.06 -9.33 -3.59
C GLN A 282 -0.58 -9.41 -3.97
N GLU A 283 -0.19 -10.35 -4.84
CA GLU A 283 1.17 -10.41 -5.37
C GLU A 283 1.50 -9.19 -6.25
N THR A 284 0.58 -8.82 -7.14
CA THR A 284 0.72 -7.62 -7.99
C THR A 284 0.85 -6.34 -7.17
N TYR A 285 0.11 -6.21 -6.06
CA TYR A 285 0.20 -5.04 -5.19
C TYR A 285 1.58 -4.91 -4.54
N LYS A 286 2.27 -6.02 -4.22
CA LYS A 286 3.66 -5.95 -3.71
C LYS A 286 4.60 -5.32 -4.75
N PHE A 287 4.38 -5.58 -6.03
CA PHE A 287 5.14 -4.95 -7.11
C PHE A 287 4.83 -3.45 -7.23
N LEU A 288 3.56 -3.08 -7.14
CA LEU A 288 3.12 -1.67 -7.14
C LEU A 288 3.64 -0.91 -5.92
N ASP A 289 3.68 -1.55 -4.75
CA ASP A 289 4.20 -0.98 -3.53
C ASP A 289 5.70 -0.70 -3.63
N ALA A 290 6.46 -1.64 -4.22
CA ALA A 290 7.87 -1.42 -4.55
C ALA A 290 8.07 -0.27 -5.56
N TRP A 291 7.14 -0.10 -6.52
CA TRP A 291 7.18 1.02 -7.45
C TRP A 291 7.03 2.36 -6.73
N MET A 292 6.04 2.45 -5.84
CA MET A 292 5.79 3.64 -5.02
C MET A 292 6.97 3.94 -4.08
N ASP A 293 7.61 2.92 -3.51
CA ASP A 293 8.85 3.06 -2.72
C ASP A 293 10.04 3.56 -3.56
N ALA A 294 10.08 3.24 -4.85
CA ALA A 294 11.18 3.63 -5.72
C ALA A 294 11.07 5.07 -6.27
N MET A 295 9.93 5.74 -6.07
CA MET A 295 9.68 7.05 -6.69
C MET A 295 10.59 8.16 -6.20
N ASP A 296 11.02 8.13 -4.93
CA ASP A 296 11.96 9.13 -4.39
C ASP A 296 13.43 8.76 -4.63
N ASN A 297 13.70 7.62 -5.27
CA ASN A 297 15.06 7.22 -5.61
C ASN A 297 15.57 7.95 -6.86
N ARG A 298 16.88 7.80 -7.12
CA ARG A 298 17.48 8.26 -8.37
C ARG A 298 16.77 7.63 -9.57
N PHE A 299 16.66 8.37 -10.67
CA PHE A 299 15.99 7.93 -11.90
C PHE A 299 16.41 6.52 -12.36
N THR A 300 17.71 6.21 -12.33
CA THR A 300 18.22 4.87 -12.67
C THR A 300 17.63 3.76 -11.81
N SER A 301 17.55 3.96 -10.48
CA SER A 301 16.96 2.98 -9.56
C SER A 301 15.45 2.84 -9.76
N ARG A 302 14.75 3.95 -10.00
CA ARG A 302 13.33 3.94 -10.36
C ARG A 302 13.08 3.12 -11.62
N VAL A 303 13.81 3.39 -12.71
CA VAL A 303 13.71 2.65 -13.98
C VAL A 303 14.04 1.17 -13.80
N MET A 304 15.02 0.83 -12.96
CA MET A 304 15.36 -0.56 -12.66
C MET A 304 14.18 -1.29 -12.00
N VAL A 305 13.50 -0.64 -11.05
CA VAL A 305 12.29 -1.17 -10.41
C VAL A 305 11.15 -1.30 -11.42
N GLU A 306 10.86 -0.26 -12.22
CA GLU A 306 9.85 -0.29 -13.29
C GLU A 306 10.07 -1.46 -14.25
N CYS A 307 11.30 -1.64 -14.75
CA CYS A 307 11.66 -2.75 -15.62
C CYS A 307 11.44 -4.11 -14.95
N SER A 308 11.82 -4.25 -13.67
CA SER A 308 11.67 -5.49 -12.91
C SER A 308 10.19 -5.86 -12.68
N ILE A 309 9.35 -4.85 -12.45
CA ILE A 309 7.90 -5.03 -12.31
C ILE A 309 7.31 -5.55 -13.62
N VAL A 310 7.67 -4.98 -14.77
CA VAL A 310 7.24 -5.50 -16.08
C VAL A 310 7.65 -6.96 -16.26
N GLU A 311 8.88 -7.34 -15.88
CA GLU A 311 9.33 -8.73 -15.96
C GLU A 311 8.51 -9.68 -15.05
N ALA A 312 8.15 -9.21 -13.85
CA ALA A 312 7.36 -9.97 -12.88
C ALA A 312 5.90 -10.13 -13.35
N LEU A 313 5.26 -9.05 -13.79
CA LEU A 313 3.90 -9.06 -14.33
C LEU A 313 3.82 -9.93 -15.59
N ALA A 314 4.76 -9.81 -16.53
CA ALA A 314 4.79 -10.66 -17.72
C ALA A 314 4.90 -12.15 -17.38
N ARG A 315 5.66 -12.49 -16.33
CA ARG A 315 5.75 -13.88 -15.83
C ARG A 315 4.43 -14.33 -15.22
N GLN A 316 3.80 -13.50 -14.41
CA GLN A 316 2.52 -13.76 -13.76
C GLN A 316 1.40 -13.97 -14.80
N ILE A 317 1.29 -13.08 -15.78
CA ILE A 317 0.31 -13.16 -16.88
C ILE A 317 0.47 -14.47 -17.67
N CYS A 318 1.70 -14.80 -18.10
CA CYS A 318 1.93 -16.05 -18.84
C CYS A 318 1.67 -17.31 -17.99
N LYS A 319 1.89 -17.24 -16.67
CA LYS A 319 1.59 -18.34 -15.74
C LYS A 319 0.07 -18.55 -15.61
N ASN A 320 -0.69 -17.45 -15.52
CA ASN A 320 -2.13 -17.49 -15.31
C ASN A 320 -2.92 -17.70 -16.61
N ASN A 321 -2.29 -17.42 -17.76
CA ASN A 321 -2.88 -17.59 -19.09
C ASN A 321 -2.01 -18.50 -19.96
N PRO A 322 -2.11 -19.84 -19.80
CA PRO A 322 -1.29 -20.80 -20.55
C PRO A 322 -1.43 -20.69 -22.07
N THR A 323 -2.55 -20.14 -22.57
CA THR A 323 -2.82 -19.90 -24.01
C THR A 323 -2.05 -18.72 -24.58
N ILE A 324 -1.85 -17.65 -23.78
CA ILE A 324 -0.93 -16.55 -24.11
C ILE A 324 0.52 -17.04 -24.02
N GLY A 325 0.74 -17.98 -23.11
CA GLY A 325 1.98 -18.74 -23.05
C GLY A 325 2.32 -19.28 -24.43
N ILE A 326 3.45 -18.85 -24.98
CA ILE A 326 4.18 -19.75 -25.88
C ILE A 326 4.44 -20.98 -25.01
N SER A 327 3.87 -22.14 -25.39
CA SER A 327 3.81 -23.35 -24.57
C SER A 327 5.04 -23.46 -23.66
N GLU A 328 4.85 -23.90 -22.42
CA GLU A 328 5.98 -24.49 -21.67
C GLU A 328 6.84 -25.26 -22.67
N GLN A 329 8.16 -25.03 -22.65
CA GLN A 329 9.09 -25.73 -23.54
C GLN A 329 8.60 -27.19 -23.63
N PRO A 330 8.42 -27.76 -24.84
CA PRO A 330 7.81 -29.07 -24.99
C PRO A 330 8.38 -30.03 -23.94
N LYS A 331 7.56 -30.87 -23.30
CA LYS A 331 8.03 -31.76 -22.22
C LYS A 331 9.30 -32.53 -22.62
N GLU A 332 9.42 -32.85 -23.91
CA GLU A 332 10.63 -33.40 -24.54
C GLU A 332 11.87 -32.50 -24.38
N VAL A 333 11.77 -31.21 -24.66
CA VAL A 333 12.85 -30.22 -24.49
C VAL A 333 13.21 -30.08 -23.00
N LEU A 334 12.23 -29.99 -22.11
CA LEU A 334 12.50 -29.95 -20.66
C LEU A 334 13.19 -31.23 -20.18
N SER A 335 12.71 -32.40 -20.62
CA SER A 335 13.34 -33.69 -20.32
C SER A 335 14.75 -33.82 -20.89
N ALA A 336 15.02 -33.20 -22.04
CA ALA A 336 16.35 -33.17 -22.64
C ALA A 336 17.28 -32.23 -21.86
N VAL A 337 16.78 -31.09 -21.40
CA VAL A 337 17.51 -30.16 -20.52
C VAL A 337 17.86 -30.83 -19.19
N ASP A 338 16.92 -31.55 -18.56
CA ASP A 338 17.17 -32.24 -17.30
C ASP A 338 18.20 -33.37 -17.49
N ARG A 339 18.08 -34.18 -18.57
CA ARG A 339 19.10 -35.17 -18.94
C ARG A 339 20.49 -34.56 -19.17
N LEU A 340 20.56 -33.41 -19.84
CA LEU A 340 21.82 -32.70 -20.07
C LEU A 340 22.43 -32.18 -18.77
N LYS A 341 21.62 -31.72 -17.81
CA LYS A 341 22.11 -31.33 -16.47
C LYS A 341 22.69 -32.53 -15.71
N ASP A 342 22.01 -33.66 -15.73
CA ASP A 342 22.48 -34.88 -15.07
C ASP A 342 23.81 -35.36 -15.67
N GLN A 343 23.92 -35.35 -17.01
CA GLN A 343 25.16 -35.65 -17.72
C GLN A 343 26.27 -34.66 -17.38
N LEU A 344 25.97 -33.36 -17.33
CA LEU A 344 26.92 -32.32 -16.98
C LEU A 344 27.47 -32.48 -15.55
N HIS A 345 26.62 -32.87 -14.61
CA HIS A 345 27.03 -33.15 -13.24
C HIS A 345 27.96 -34.37 -13.15
N ALA A 346 27.73 -35.39 -13.98
CA ALA A 346 28.55 -36.60 -14.06
C ALA A 346 29.91 -36.42 -14.79
N MET A 347 30.05 -35.38 -15.62
CA MET A 347 31.31 -35.09 -16.34
C MET A 347 32.38 -34.48 -15.43
N ASP A 348 33.65 -34.70 -15.75
CA ASP A 348 34.80 -34.16 -14.99
C ASP A 348 35.17 -32.74 -15.45
N TYR A 349 34.23 -31.81 -15.26
CA TYR A 349 34.45 -30.38 -15.50
C TYR A 349 34.67 -29.62 -14.18
N SER A 350 35.39 -28.50 -14.27
CA SER A 350 35.51 -27.58 -13.13
C SER A 350 34.15 -27.09 -12.66
N ALA A 351 34.02 -26.81 -11.37
CA ALA A 351 32.77 -26.32 -10.76
C ALA A 351 32.24 -25.06 -11.46
N SER A 352 33.12 -24.12 -11.82
CA SER A 352 32.76 -22.90 -12.56
C SER A 352 32.22 -23.17 -13.96
N THR A 353 32.71 -24.22 -14.64
CA THR A 353 32.23 -24.63 -15.97
C THR A 353 30.86 -25.29 -15.85
N LYS A 354 30.67 -26.17 -14.85
CA LYS A 354 29.37 -26.78 -14.54
C LYS A 354 28.33 -25.71 -14.22
N GLU A 355 28.66 -24.73 -13.40
CA GLU A 355 27.75 -23.64 -13.03
C GLU A 355 27.32 -22.80 -14.24
N ARG A 356 28.26 -22.42 -15.12
CA ARG A 356 27.97 -21.70 -16.36
C ARG A 356 27.06 -22.51 -17.30
N LEU A 357 27.35 -23.79 -17.50
CA LEU A 357 26.58 -24.65 -18.39
C LEU A 357 25.19 -24.98 -17.81
N THR A 358 25.07 -25.18 -16.50
CA THR A 358 23.78 -25.30 -15.81
C THR A 358 22.96 -24.02 -15.92
N SER A 359 23.60 -22.84 -15.85
CA SER A 359 22.96 -21.55 -16.07
C SER A 359 22.43 -21.39 -17.50
N LEU A 360 23.23 -21.78 -18.51
CA LEU A 360 22.81 -21.81 -19.92
C LEU A 360 21.62 -22.76 -20.16
N LEU A 361 21.65 -23.96 -19.57
CA LEU A 361 20.52 -24.90 -19.60
C LEU A 361 19.30 -24.35 -18.85
N GLY A 362 19.51 -23.58 -17.79
CA GLY A 362 18.47 -22.82 -17.09
C GLY A 362 17.81 -21.77 -17.98
N MET A 363 18.55 -21.12 -18.87
CA MET A 363 18.01 -20.18 -19.87
C MET A 363 17.13 -20.87 -20.92
N VAL A 364 17.42 -22.14 -21.26
CA VAL A 364 16.55 -22.92 -22.16
C VAL A 364 15.19 -23.17 -21.50
N ARG A 365 15.19 -23.43 -20.18
CA ARG A 365 13.98 -23.63 -19.38
C ARG A 365 13.19 -22.35 -19.14
N ASN A 366 13.89 -21.23 -18.96
CA ASN A 366 13.27 -19.93 -18.68
C ASN A 366 13.27 -19.04 -19.92
N ARG A 367 12.11 -18.92 -20.59
CA ARG A 367 11.93 -17.90 -21.64
C ARG A 367 12.31 -16.52 -21.11
N SER A 368 12.97 -15.73 -21.95
CA SER A 368 13.37 -14.38 -21.58
C SER A 368 12.14 -13.51 -21.30
N ALA A 369 12.28 -12.47 -20.47
CA ALA A 369 11.16 -11.54 -20.24
C ALA A 369 10.68 -10.89 -21.55
N LYS A 370 11.61 -10.61 -22.47
CA LYS A 370 11.30 -10.09 -23.81
C LYS A 370 10.41 -11.05 -24.61
N ASP A 371 10.68 -12.35 -24.58
CA ASP A 371 9.87 -13.34 -25.28
C ASP A 371 8.45 -13.43 -24.70
N ARG A 372 8.32 -13.33 -23.38
CA ARG A 372 7.00 -13.28 -22.72
C ARG A 372 6.21 -12.05 -23.14
N LEU A 373 6.84 -10.88 -23.19
CA LEU A 373 6.20 -9.65 -23.65
C LEU A 373 5.71 -9.75 -25.09
N PHE A 374 6.51 -10.31 -26.00
CA PHE A 374 6.08 -10.55 -27.38
C PHE A 374 5.01 -11.65 -27.51
N ALA A 375 4.92 -12.58 -26.56
CA ALA A 375 3.80 -13.52 -26.50
C ALA A 375 2.50 -12.81 -26.12
N ILE A 376 2.55 -12.00 -25.06
CA ILE A 376 1.44 -11.14 -24.60
C ILE A 376 0.95 -10.24 -25.73
N GLN A 377 1.88 -9.55 -26.41
CA GLN A 377 1.56 -8.67 -27.53
C GLN A 377 0.92 -9.42 -28.71
N ARG A 378 1.44 -10.59 -29.10
CA ARG A 378 0.87 -11.39 -30.21
C ARG A 378 -0.51 -11.95 -29.88
N ALA A 379 -0.77 -12.24 -28.62
CA ALA A 379 -2.10 -12.63 -28.14
C ALA A 379 -3.08 -11.44 -28.05
N GLY A 380 -2.63 -10.21 -28.33
CA GLY A 380 -3.47 -9.00 -28.22
C GLY A 380 -3.80 -8.60 -26.78
N TRP A 381 -3.25 -9.30 -25.79
CA TRP A 381 -3.64 -9.13 -24.39
C TRP A 381 -3.23 -7.75 -23.86
N GLY A 382 -4.18 -7.00 -23.32
CA GLY A 382 -4.00 -5.66 -22.78
C GLY A 382 -3.64 -4.59 -23.83
N GLY A 383 -3.67 -4.92 -25.13
CA GLY A 383 -3.26 -4.01 -26.19
C GLY A 383 -1.78 -3.58 -26.11
N VAL A 384 -0.91 -4.43 -25.57
CA VAL A 384 0.54 -4.16 -25.46
C VAL A 384 1.14 -3.91 -26.85
N SER A 385 1.88 -2.82 -27.01
CA SER A 385 2.50 -2.45 -28.29
C SER A 385 3.97 -2.88 -28.40
N VAL A 386 4.44 -3.06 -29.64
CA VAL A 386 5.87 -3.33 -29.94
C VAL A 386 6.76 -2.17 -29.50
N ASP A 387 6.25 -0.95 -29.55
CA ASP A 387 6.97 0.26 -29.15
C ASP A 387 7.18 0.34 -27.62
N GLU A 388 6.19 -0.04 -26.81
CA GLU A 388 6.35 -0.18 -25.35
C GLU A 388 7.39 -1.25 -25.00
N ILE A 389 7.35 -2.42 -25.65
CA ILE A 389 8.34 -3.50 -25.45
C ILE A 389 9.75 -3.05 -25.85
N SER A 390 9.86 -2.32 -26.95
CA SER A 390 11.14 -1.77 -27.42
C SER A 390 11.70 -0.73 -26.44
N SER A 391 10.82 0.12 -25.90
CA SER A 391 11.16 1.13 -24.90
C SER A 391 11.64 0.50 -23.58
N TRP A 392 10.93 -0.52 -23.10
CA TRP A 392 11.35 -1.37 -21.98
C TRP A 392 12.73 -2.01 -22.25
N SER A 393 12.90 -2.68 -23.40
CA SER A 393 14.16 -3.36 -23.73
C SER A 393 15.35 -2.37 -23.78
N ALA A 394 15.13 -1.17 -24.29
CA ALA A 394 16.17 -0.14 -24.38
C ALA A 394 16.60 0.38 -23.00
N LEU A 395 15.66 0.63 -22.09
CA LEU A 395 15.98 1.08 -20.73
C LEU A 395 16.55 -0.05 -19.88
N ARG A 396 15.94 -1.24 -19.94
CA ARG A 396 16.36 -2.44 -19.20
C ARG A 396 17.80 -2.81 -19.52
N ASN A 397 18.20 -2.80 -20.79
CA ASN A 397 19.58 -3.16 -21.16
C ASN A 397 20.60 -2.18 -20.57
N LYS A 398 20.33 -0.86 -20.60
CA LYS A 398 21.22 0.13 -20.00
C LYS A 398 21.38 -0.09 -18.50
N VAL A 399 20.28 -0.17 -17.75
CA VAL A 399 20.35 -0.30 -16.29
C VAL A 399 21.00 -1.63 -15.85
N MET A 400 20.80 -2.71 -16.60
CA MET A 400 21.38 -4.03 -16.28
C MET A 400 22.88 -4.12 -16.57
N HIS A 401 23.41 -3.29 -17.47
CA HIS A 401 24.84 -3.18 -17.72
C HIS A 401 25.54 -2.10 -16.87
N GLY A 402 24.83 -1.51 -15.91
CA GLY A 402 25.35 -0.46 -15.04
C GLY A 402 25.43 0.91 -15.71
N ASP A 403 24.93 1.05 -16.94
CA ASP A 403 24.89 2.32 -17.65
C ASP A 403 23.77 3.19 -17.13
N SER A 404 24.05 4.49 -16.96
CA SER A 404 23.01 5.47 -16.71
C SER A 404 22.08 5.58 -17.93
N PRO A 405 20.76 5.43 -17.78
CA PRO A 405 19.80 5.65 -18.88
C PRO A 405 19.94 7.02 -19.54
N ILE A 406 20.34 8.00 -18.73
CA ILE A 406 20.52 9.42 -19.06
C ILE A 406 21.89 9.67 -19.72
N GLY A 407 22.84 8.73 -19.62
CA GLY A 407 24.16 8.82 -20.21
C GLY A 407 24.98 9.99 -19.68
N ASP A 408 25.39 10.88 -20.60
CA ASP A 408 26.20 12.08 -20.36
C ASP A 408 25.43 13.27 -19.76
N GLY A 409 24.12 13.12 -19.50
CA GLY A 409 23.31 14.21 -18.98
C GLY A 409 22.78 15.17 -20.07
N SER A 410 22.97 14.86 -21.36
CA SER A 410 22.39 15.67 -22.43
C SER A 410 20.86 15.69 -22.37
N LEU A 411 20.26 16.87 -22.55
CA LEU A 411 18.81 17.07 -22.48
C LEU A 411 18.03 16.14 -23.42
N PRO A 412 18.42 15.91 -24.69
CA PRO A 412 17.72 14.98 -25.57
C PRO A 412 17.73 13.53 -25.06
N ARG A 413 18.83 13.07 -24.47
CA ARG A 413 18.92 11.70 -23.90
C ARG A 413 18.09 11.58 -22.64
N PHE A 414 18.12 12.59 -21.78
CA PHE A 414 17.25 12.65 -20.61
C PHE A 414 15.77 12.58 -21.01
N GLN A 415 15.35 13.43 -21.95
CA GLN A 415 13.98 13.44 -22.46
C GLN A 415 13.58 12.08 -23.04
N ASN A 416 14.45 11.46 -23.83
CA ASN A 416 14.17 10.14 -24.40
C ASN A 416 14.02 9.06 -23.31
N ALA A 417 14.86 9.10 -22.27
CA ALA A 417 14.76 8.18 -21.14
C ALA A 417 13.45 8.38 -20.36
N VAL A 418 13.02 9.63 -20.15
CA VAL A 418 11.73 9.95 -19.52
C VAL A 418 10.57 9.44 -20.38
N THR A 419 10.58 9.67 -21.69
CA THR A 419 9.56 9.14 -22.61
C THR A 419 9.49 7.62 -22.58
N HIS A 420 10.64 6.94 -22.56
CA HIS A 420 10.67 5.48 -22.43
C HIS A 420 10.10 5.02 -21.07
N SER A 421 10.43 5.69 -19.97
CA SER A 421 9.88 5.37 -18.64
C SER A 421 8.36 5.57 -18.60
N ALA A 422 7.82 6.64 -19.23
CA ALA A 422 6.39 6.85 -19.37
C ALA A 422 5.70 5.69 -20.13
N LYS A 423 6.32 5.18 -21.22
CA LYS A 423 5.81 3.99 -21.94
C LYS A 423 5.86 2.72 -21.10
N ILE A 424 6.91 2.54 -20.28
CA ILE A 424 6.99 1.41 -19.34
C ILE A 424 5.88 1.51 -18.28
N ALA A 425 5.61 2.70 -17.77
CA ALA A 425 4.51 2.91 -16.83
C ALA A 425 3.14 2.60 -17.44
N ASN A 426 2.91 3.00 -18.69
CA ASN A 426 1.70 2.62 -19.43
C ASN A 426 1.60 1.10 -19.60
N LEU A 427 2.72 0.43 -19.90
CA LEU A 427 2.78 -1.03 -19.99
C LEU A 427 2.38 -1.69 -18.65
N ILE A 428 2.89 -1.18 -17.52
CA ILE A 428 2.49 -1.64 -16.18
C ILE A 428 0.99 -1.40 -15.98
N ASN A 429 0.47 -0.22 -16.33
CA ASN A 429 -0.94 0.11 -16.17
C ASN A 429 -1.84 -0.81 -16.99
N ARG A 430 -1.52 -1.05 -18.26
CA ARG A 430 -2.25 -2.00 -19.11
C ARG A 430 -2.25 -3.40 -18.49
N MET A 431 -1.11 -3.88 -18.01
CA MET A 431 -0.99 -5.19 -17.39
C MET A 431 -1.86 -5.32 -16.13
N VAL A 432 -1.78 -4.35 -15.21
CA VAL A 432 -2.53 -4.39 -13.95
C VAL A 432 -4.03 -4.27 -14.20
N LEU A 433 -4.45 -3.31 -15.04
CA LEU A 433 -5.86 -3.08 -15.34
C LEU A 433 -6.48 -4.28 -16.08
N GLN A 434 -5.76 -4.87 -17.04
CA GLN A 434 -6.24 -6.03 -17.77
C GLN A 434 -6.33 -7.27 -16.86
N SER A 435 -5.34 -7.51 -16.00
CA SER A 435 -5.40 -8.56 -14.97
C SER A 435 -6.57 -8.36 -14.01
N ALA A 436 -6.94 -7.11 -13.72
CA ALA A 436 -8.11 -6.78 -12.90
C ALA A 436 -9.45 -6.93 -13.64
N GLY A 437 -9.45 -7.28 -14.94
CA GLY A 437 -10.64 -7.37 -15.76
C GLY A 437 -11.29 -6.02 -16.09
N TYR A 438 -10.56 -4.92 -15.92
CA TYR A 438 -11.05 -3.59 -16.29
C TYR A 438 -11.05 -3.43 -17.81
N SER A 439 -12.09 -2.80 -18.35
CA SER A 439 -12.16 -2.37 -19.76
C SER A 439 -12.69 -0.94 -19.81
N GLY A 440 -12.00 -0.07 -20.56
CA GLY A 440 -12.34 1.35 -20.67
C GLY A 440 -11.11 2.23 -20.75
N SER A 441 -11.31 3.54 -20.60
CA SER A 441 -10.23 4.50 -20.77
C SER A 441 -9.28 4.53 -19.57
N PHE A 442 -8.00 4.77 -19.83
CA PHE A 442 -6.98 5.13 -18.86
C PHE A 442 -6.07 6.21 -19.46
N PHE A 443 -5.18 6.79 -18.67
CA PHE A 443 -4.30 7.84 -19.16
C PHE A 443 -2.95 7.30 -19.69
N ASP A 444 -2.61 7.66 -20.92
CA ASP A 444 -1.33 7.34 -21.55
C ASP A 444 -0.36 8.53 -21.38
N TYR A 445 0.69 8.32 -20.58
CA TYR A 445 1.70 9.34 -20.28
C TYR A 445 2.73 9.57 -21.40
N SER A 446 2.78 8.68 -22.39
CA SER A 446 3.69 8.79 -23.53
C SER A 446 3.13 9.72 -24.61
N THR A 447 1.81 9.74 -24.77
CA THR A 447 1.08 10.62 -25.70
C THR A 447 0.40 11.79 -24.99
N TRP A 448 0.30 11.74 -23.66
CA TRP A 448 -0.45 12.67 -22.82
C TRP A 448 -1.95 12.72 -23.17
N MET A 449 -2.52 11.59 -23.58
CA MET A 449 -3.93 11.47 -23.98
C MET A 449 -4.59 10.27 -23.29
N PRO A 450 -5.93 10.25 -23.19
CA PRO A 450 -6.66 9.03 -22.87
C PRO A 450 -6.36 7.93 -23.91
N ALA A 451 -6.22 6.70 -23.44
CA ALA A 451 -6.11 5.49 -24.25
C ALA A 451 -7.16 4.48 -23.79
N GLU A 452 -7.62 3.64 -24.70
CA GLU A 452 -8.60 2.58 -24.41
C GLU A 452 -7.90 1.26 -24.07
N LEU A 453 -8.46 0.56 -23.09
CA LEU A 453 -8.14 -0.84 -22.79
C LEU A 453 -9.27 -1.74 -23.34
N PRO A 454 -8.97 -2.68 -24.25
CA PRO A 454 -9.99 -3.53 -24.85
C PRO A 454 -10.65 -4.44 -23.80
N ALA A 455 -11.90 -4.85 -24.06
CA ALA A 455 -12.54 -5.90 -23.29
C ALA A 455 -11.67 -7.18 -23.37
N GLY A 456 -11.43 -7.81 -22.22
CA GLY A 456 -10.57 -8.98 -22.10
C GLY A 456 -11.22 -10.27 -22.59
N ASP A 457 -11.59 -10.33 -23.86
CA ASP A 457 -11.97 -11.60 -24.48
C ASP A 457 -10.67 -12.28 -24.94
N ILE A 458 -10.13 -13.16 -24.08
CA ILE A 458 -9.16 -14.16 -24.52
C ILE A 458 -9.99 -15.31 -25.09
N GLU A 459 -10.12 -15.37 -26.43
CA GLU A 459 -10.72 -16.52 -27.13
C GLU A 459 -10.01 -17.85 -26.80
#